data_AF-A0A528EDX1-F1
#
_entry.id   AF-A0A528EDX1-F1
#
_cell.length_a   1.000
_cell.length_b   1.000
_cell.length_c   1.000
_cell.angle_alpha   90.00
_cell.angle_beta   90.00
_cell.angle_gamma   90.00
#
_symmetry.space_group_name_H-M   'P 1'
#
loop_
_entity.id
_entity.type
_entity.pdbx_description
1 polymer ?
#
loop_
_entity_poly.entity_id
_entity_poly.type
_entity_poly.pdbx_seq_one_letter_code
_entity_poly.pdbx_strand_id
1 'polypeptide(L)' 'MTDLNTIAENYIAAWNESEAARRTALLKAAFTEDVSYRDPIMQGDGHHGVAALIEGVQ' A
#
# COMPACT_ATOMS: atom_id res chain seq x y z
N MET A 1 -18.60 -12.18 4.58
CA MET A 1 -17.67 -12.23 5.73
C MET A 1 -16.34 -11.71 5.22
N THR A 2 -15.68 -10.80 5.94
CA THR A 2 -14.38 -10.26 5.51
C THR A 2 -13.31 -11.33 5.66
N ASP A 3 -12.53 -11.59 4.60
CA ASP A 3 -11.39 -12.50 4.65
C ASP A 3 -10.14 -11.73 5.08
N LEU A 4 -9.64 -12.05 6.27
CA LEU A 4 -8.46 -11.39 6.84
C LEU A 4 -7.16 -11.80 6.14
N ASN A 5 -7.09 -13.02 5.58
CA ASN A 5 -5.90 -13.47 4.86
C ASN A 5 -5.74 -12.70 3.55
N THR A 6 -6.85 -12.52 2.82
CA THR A 6 -6.83 -11.71 1.59
C THR A 6 -6.39 -10.27 1.84
N ILE A 7 -6.77 -9.68 2.98
CA ILE A 7 -6.32 -8.32 3.35
C ILE A 7 -4.80 -8.30 3.55
N ALA A 8 -4.25 -9.26 4.31
CA ALA A 8 -2.81 -9.35 4.54
C ALA A 8 -2.01 -9.62 3.26
N GLU A 9 -2.50 -10.51 2.39
CA GLU A 9 -1.89 -10.82 1.10
C GLU A 9 -1.85 -9.58 0.19
N ASN A 10 -2.95 -8.84 0.08
CA ASN A 10 -3.02 -7.62 -0.72
C ASN A 10 -2.07 -6.53 -0.20
N TYR A 11 -1.96 -6.39 1.12
CA TYR A 11 -0.99 -5.48 1.74
C TYR A 11 0.44 -5.85 1.32
N ILE A 12 0.85 -7.10 1.55
CA ILE A 12 2.22 -7.54 1.25
C ILE A 12 2.52 -7.49 -0.26
N ALA A 13 1.54 -7.81 -1.10
CA ALA A 13 1.67 -7.70 -2.55
C ALA A 13 1.94 -6.25 -3.00
N ALA A 14 1.24 -5.27 -2.41
CA ALA A 14 1.48 -3.85 -2.72
C ALA A 14 2.90 -3.39 -2.31
N TRP A 15 3.40 -3.85 -1.17
CA TRP A 15 4.75 -3.52 -0.68
C TRP A 15 5.88 -4.19 -1.47
N ASN A 16 5.66 -5.39 -2.00
CA ASN A 16 6.67 -6.15 -2.75
C ASN A 16 6.65 -5.88 -4.26
N GLU A 17 5.69 -5.11 -4.77
CA GLU A 17 5.60 -4.78 -6.20
C GLU A 17 6.58 -3.67 -6.58
N SER A 18 7.47 -3.97 -7.54
CA SER A 18 8.49 -3.05 -8.04
C SER A 18 7.94 -2.10 -9.11
N GLU A 19 7.01 -2.54 -9.94
CA GLU A 19 6.47 -1.76 -11.05
C GLU A 19 5.46 -0.72 -10.54
N ALA A 20 5.81 0.56 -10.63
CA ALA A 20 5.02 1.66 -10.08
C ALA A 20 3.55 1.68 -10.55
N ALA A 21 3.31 1.38 -11.83
CA ALA A 21 1.97 1.32 -12.38
C ALA A 21 1.13 0.17 -11.79
N ARG A 22 1.75 -1.00 -11.56
CA ARG A 22 1.09 -2.15 -10.92
C ARG A 22 0.87 -1.91 -9.44
N ARG A 23 1.86 -1.34 -8.75
CA ARG A 23 1.76 -0.94 -7.34
C ARG A 23 0.58 0.00 -7.11
N THR A 24 0.40 0.98 -7.99
CA THR A 24 -0.75 1.91 -7.91
C THR A 24 -2.09 1.18 -8.00
N ALA A 25 -2.22 0.17 -8.88
CA ALA A 25 -3.43 -0.63 -8.98
C ALA A 25 -3.67 -1.49 -7.72
N LEU A 26 -2.61 -2.09 -7.17
CA LEU A 26 -2.67 -2.86 -5.93
C LEU A 26 -3.07 -1.99 -4.73
N LEU A 27 -2.52 -0.77 -4.62
CA LEU A 27 -2.89 0.17 -3.55
C LEU A 27 -4.37 0.57 -3.62
N LYS A 28 -4.92 0.78 -4.81
CA LYS A 28 -6.36 1.03 -5.00
C LYS A 28 -7.24 -0.14 -4.61
N ALA A 29 -6.74 -1.37 -4.76
CA ALA A 29 -7.47 -2.57 -4.38
C ALA A 29 -7.37 -2.86 -2.86
N ALA A 30 -6.23 -2.52 -2.25
CA ALA A 30 -5.93 -2.81 -0.85
C ALA A 30 -6.42 -1.72 0.12
N PHE A 31 -6.49 -0.46 -0.31
CA PHE A 31 -6.72 0.69 0.56
C PHE A 31 -7.81 1.64 0.05
N THR A 32 -8.47 2.34 0.98
CA THR A 32 -9.34 3.47 0.65
C THR A 32 -8.53 4.62 0.04
N GLU A 33 -9.21 5.50 -0.71
CA GLU A 33 -8.56 6.66 -1.34
C GLU A 33 -7.90 7.61 -0.31
N ASP A 34 -8.47 7.70 0.89
CA ASP A 34 -8.06 8.54 2.01
C ASP A 34 -7.18 7.80 3.04
N VAL A 35 -6.52 6.71 2.65
CA VAL A 35 -5.65 5.93 3.54
C VAL A 35 -4.60 6.78 4.23
N SER A 36 -4.45 6.59 5.55
CA SER A 36 -3.36 7.17 6.34
C SER A 36 -2.43 6.05 6.82
N TYR A 37 -1.21 5.98 6.27
CA TYR A 37 -0.17 5.08 6.73
C TYR A 37 0.69 5.77 7.78
N ARG A 38 0.92 5.10 8.92
CA ARG A 38 1.73 5.59 10.04
C ARG A 38 2.50 4.44 10.68
N ASP A 39 3.82 4.52 10.70
CA ASP A 39 4.71 3.67 11.50
C ASP A 39 5.77 4.56 12.21
N PRO A 40 6.67 4.01 13.04
CA PRO A 40 7.67 4.81 13.78
C PRO A 40 8.66 5.60 12.91
N ILE A 41 8.81 5.25 11.63
CA ILE A 41 9.80 5.80 10.69
C ILE A 41 9.10 6.59 9.58
N MET A 42 7.94 6.11 9.12
CA MET A 42 7.29 6.55 7.88
C MET A 42 5.84 6.96 8.09
N GLN A 43 5.44 7.97 7.32
CA GLN A 43 4.07 8.44 7.28
C GLN A 43 3.69 8.92 5.87
N GLY A 44 2.47 8.62 5.45
CA GLY A 44 1.99 8.96 4.11
C GLY A 44 0.47 8.91 4.05
N ASP A 45 -0.09 9.88 3.33
CA ASP A 45 -1.53 10.04 3.16
C ASP A 45 -1.94 9.81 1.70
N GLY A 46 -3.07 9.14 1.50
CA GLY A 46 -3.59 8.71 0.21
C GLY A 46 -2.68 7.69 -0.51
N HIS A 47 -3.17 7.16 -1.63
CA HIS A 47 -2.41 6.17 -2.42
C HIS A 47 -1.05 6.69 -2.88
N HIS A 48 -0.95 7.97 -3.24
CA HIS A 48 0.31 8.57 -3.68
C HIS A 48 1.33 8.66 -2.55
N GLY A 49 0.90 9.03 -1.33
CA GLY A 49 1.77 9.04 -0.16
C GLY A 49 2.30 7.65 0.16
N VAL A 50 1.42 6.64 0.20
CA VAL A 50 1.82 5.24 0.45
C VAL A 50 2.75 4.71 -0.66
N ALA A 51 2.48 5.02 -1.93
CA ALA A 51 3.33 4.61 -3.04
C ALA A 51 4.75 5.18 -2.94
N ALA A 52 4.89 6.44 -2.54
CA ALA A 52 6.18 7.11 -2.35
C ALA A 52 6.97 6.51 -1.18
N LEU A 53 6.29 6.08 -0.11
CA LEU A 53 6.95 5.38 1.00
C LEU A 53 7.53 4.04 0.54
N ILE A 54 6.74 3.23 -0.17
CA ILE A 54 7.17 1.92 -0.67
C ILE A 54 8.37 2.09 -1.61
N GLU A 55 8.33 3.08 -2.51
CA GLU A 55 9.45 3.40 -3.39
C GLU A 55 10.72 3.81 -2.62
N GLY A 56 10.57 4.53 -1.51
CA GLY A 56 11.69 4.97 -0.68
C GLY A 56 12.40 3.86 0.11
N VAL A 57 11.85 2.65 0.19
CA VAL A 57 12.44 1.50 0.91
C VAL A 57 12.88 0.34 0.02
N GLN A 58 12.60 0.41 -1.29
CA GLN A 58 12.98 -0.63 -2.26
C GLN A 58 14.40 -0.43 -2.79
#